data_AF-A0A957J9X1-F1
#
_entry.id   AF-A0A957J9X1-F1
#
_cell.length_a   1.000
_cell.length_b   1.000
_cell.length_c   1.000
_cell.angle_alpha   90.00
_cell.angle_beta   90.00
_cell.angle_gamma   90.00
#
_symmetry.space_group_name_H-M   'P 1'
#
loop_
_entity.id
_entity.type
_entity.pdbx_description
1 polymer ?
#
loop_
_entity_poly.entity_id
_entity_poly.type
_entity_poly.pdbx_seq_one_letter_code
_entity_poly.pdbx_strand_id
1 'polypeptide(L)'
;VVRILIVIGALLPLAFCLGMPFPLGLRLVGRWGGHQTALAWTVNGVMSVAGSLLAVALALLLGYRAVLAAAALFYLLSLLIVWRFPKTAYT
;
A
#
# COMPACT_ATOMS: atom_id res chain seq x y z
N VAL A 1 17.74 16.54 17.59
CA VAL A 1 18.19 15.16 17.27
C VAL A 1 17.38 14.09 17.98
N VAL A 2 17.25 14.11 19.31
CA VAL A 2 16.48 13.08 20.08
C VAL A 2 15.06 12.86 19.57
N ARG A 3 14.27 13.93 19.31
CA ARG A 3 12.91 13.83 18.73
C ARG A 3 12.88 13.08 17.39
N ILE A 4 13.88 13.27 16.54
CA ILE A 4 13.97 12.61 15.23
C ILE A 4 14.22 11.12 15.42
N LEU A 5 15.13 10.75 16.32
CA LEU A 5 15.44 9.35 16.63
C LEU A 5 14.22 8.61 17.19
N ILE A 6 13.44 9.26 18.06
CA ILE A 6 12.19 8.70 18.59
C ILE A 6 11.19 8.45 17.45
N VAL A 7 10.99 9.42 16.56
CA VAL A 7 10.06 9.28 15.42
C VAL A 7 10.52 8.17 14.47
N ILE A 8 11.82 8.13 14.14
CA ILE A 8 12.38 7.06 13.30
C ILE A 8 12.17 5.70 13.98
N GLY A 9 12.56 5.55 15.25
CA GLY A 9 12.41 4.28 15.97
C GLY A 9 10.95 3.82 16.06
N ALA A 10 10.01 4.74 16.27
CA ALA A 10 8.59 4.43 16.34
C ALA A 10 7.99 4.07 14.97
N LEU A 11 8.37 4.77 13.91
CA LEU A 11 7.79 4.59 12.58
C LEU A 11 8.49 3.54 11.74
N LEU A 12 9.76 3.26 11.97
CA LEU A 12 10.56 2.32 11.17
C LEU A 12 9.92 0.94 11.01
N PRO A 13 9.51 0.22 12.08
CA PRO A 13 8.91 -1.10 11.92
C PRO A 13 7.60 -1.03 11.12
N LEU A 14 6.79 -0.01 11.38
CA LEU A 14 5.52 0.19 10.68
C LEU A 14 5.75 0.53 9.20
N ALA A 15 6.63 1.48 8.91
CA ALA A 15 6.98 1.91 7.55
C ALA A 15 7.60 0.77 6.73
N PHE A 16 8.44 -0.06 7.37
CA PHE A 16 9.00 -1.25 6.74
C PHE A 16 7.89 -2.25 6.37
N CYS A 17 7.01 -2.59 7.31
CA CYS A 17 5.90 -3.52 7.07
C CYS A 17 4.92 -3.00 6.01
N LEU A 18 4.56 -1.72 6.06
CA LEU A 18 3.64 -1.09 5.10
C LEU A 18 4.28 -0.88 3.72
N GLY A 19 5.61 -0.82 3.62
CA GLY A 19 6.31 -0.70 2.34
C GLY A 19 6.40 -2.00 1.54
N MET A 20 6.27 -3.17 2.17
CA MET A 20 6.44 -4.48 1.53
C MET A 20 5.31 -4.94 0.58
N PRO A 21 4.02 -4.63 0.79
CA PRO A 21 2.93 -5.17 -0.04
C PRO A 21 3.05 -4.83 -1.53
N PHE A 22 3.49 -3.62 -1.88
CA PHE A 22 3.65 -3.23 -3.29
C PHE A 22 4.71 -4.05 -4.03
N PRO A 23 5.99 -4.12 -3.60
CA PRO A 23 6.99 -4.92 -4.29
C PRO A 23 6.67 -6.42 -4.28
N LEU A 24 6.05 -6.94 -3.21
CA LEU A 24 5.61 -8.33 -3.16
C LEU A 24 4.46 -8.62 -4.15
N GLY A 25 3.46 -7.73 -4.21
CA GLY A 25 2.35 -7.82 -5.16
C GLY A 25 2.82 -7.70 -6.61
N LEU A 26 3.78 -6.81 -6.88
CA LEU A 26 4.37 -6.64 -8.21
C LEU A 26 5.11 -7.91 -8.67
N ARG A 27 5.86 -8.57 -7.77
CA ARG A 27 6.50 -9.87 -8.06
C ARG A 27 5.47 -10.97 -8.33
N LEU A 28 4.31 -10.93 -7.67
CA LEU A 28 3.24 -11.90 -7.89
C LEU A 28 2.59 -11.69 -9.26
N VAL A 29 2.19 -10.46 -9.59
CA VAL A 29 1.58 -10.10 -10.87
C VAL A 29 2.56 -10.28 -12.03
N GLY A 30 3.86 -10.06 -11.80
CA GLY A 30 4.89 -10.29 -12.81
C GLY A 30 5.00 -11.73 -13.29
N ARG A 31 4.47 -12.70 -12.54
CA ARG A 31 4.36 -14.09 -12.99
C ARG A 31 3.34 -14.27 -14.13
N TRP A 32 2.45 -13.30 -14.34
CA TRP A 32 1.44 -13.33 -15.40
C TRP A 32 1.92 -12.66 -16.69
N GLY A 33 3.08 -11.99 -16.65
CA GLY A 33 3.72 -11.37 -17.80
C GLY A 33 4.12 -9.90 -17.58
N GLY A 34 4.88 -9.38 -18.55
CA GLY A 34 5.37 -8.01 -18.54
C GLY A 34 4.25 -6.96 -18.66
N HIS A 35 3.16 -7.29 -19.38
CA HIS A 35 2.03 -6.38 -19.55
C HIS A 35 1.32 -6.07 -18.22
N GLN A 36 1.10 -7.10 -17.38
CA GLN A 36 0.44 -6.94 -16.09
C GLN A 36 1.31 -6.16 -15.11
N THR A 37 2.64 -6.35 -15.17
CA THR A 37 3.62 -5.56 -14.41
C THR A 37 3.54 -4.08 -14.81
N ALA A 38 3.47 -3.78 -16.11
CA ALA A 38 3.34 -2.41 -16.61
C ALA A 38 2.03 -1.75 -16.13
N LEU A 39 0.90 -2.47 -16.23
CA LEU A 39 -0.39 -1.99 -15.72
C LEU A 39 -0.34 -1.69 -14.21
N ALA A 40 0.26 -2.56 -13.41
CA ALA A 40 0.39 -2.35 -11.96
C ALA A 40 1.20 -1.08 -11.63
N TRP A 41 2.26 -0.81 -12.41
CA TRP A 41 3.02 0.45 -12.31
C TRP A 41 2.19 1.67 -12.72
N THR A 42 1.42 1.58 -13.81
CA THR A 42 0.53 2.66 -14.24
C THR A 42 -0.48 3.00 -13.16
N VAL A 43 -1.10 1.99 -12.54
CA VAL A 43 -2.04 2.19 -11.43
C VAL A 43 -1.36 2.86 -10.23
N ASN A 44 -0.14 2.44 -9.86
CA ASN A 44 0.62 3.09 -8.80
C ASN A 44 0.86 4.59 -9.11
N GLY A 45 1.30 4.91 -10.33
CA GLY A 45 1.52 6.29 -10.75
C GLY A 45 0.26 7.15 -10.62
N VAL A 46 -0.88 6.66 -11.11
CA VAL A 46 -2.17 7.36 -11.01
C VAL A 46 -2.61 7.52 -9.55
N MET A 47 -2.50 6.46 -8.74
CA MET A 47 -2.91 6.49 -7.34
C MET A 47 -2.03 7.38 -6.47
N SER A 48 -0.75 7.56 -6.81
CA SER A 48 0.13 8.49 -6.09
C SER A 48 -0.35 9.94 -6.20
N VAL A 49 -1.00 10.31 -7.31
CA VAL A 49 -1.59 11.64 -7.52
C VAL A 49 -3.02 11.70 -6.98
N ALA A 50 -3.90 10.81 -7.46
CA ALA A 50 -5.31 10.84 -7.10
C ALA A 50 -5.53 10.49 -5.62
N GLY A 51 -4.81 9.49 -5.11
CA GLY A 51 -4.93 9.04 -3.72
C GLY A 51 -4.39 10.05 -2.71
N SER A 52 -3.31 10.76 -3.04
CA SER A 52 -2.78 11.81 -2.16
C SER A 52 -3.74 13.01 -2.07
N LEU A 53 -4.31 13.44 -3.21
CA LEU A 53 -5.34 14.48 -3.23
C LEU A 53 -6.59 14.05 -2.47
N LEU A 54 -7.07 12.82 -2.69
CA LEU A 54 -8.24 12.27 -1.99
C LEU A 54 -8.00 12.16 -0.48
N ALA A 55 -6.82 11.72 -0.05
CA ALA A 55 -6.48 11.62 1.37
C ALA A 55 -6.51 13.00 2.05
N VAL A 56 -6.00 14.05 1.41
CA VAL A 56 -6.08 15.43 1.93
C VAL A 56 -7.52 15.91 1.97
N ALA A 57 -8.30 15.71 0.90
CA ALA A 57 -9.70 16.10 0.86
C ALA A 57 -10.52 15.40 1.96
N LEU A 58 -10.34 14.09 2.13
CA LEU A 58 -11.00 13.33 3.19
C LEU A 58 -10.52 13.76 4.59
N ALA A 59 -9.25 14.12 4.76
CA ALA A 59 -8.75 14.63 6.05
C ALA A 59 -9.40 15.98 6.41
N LEU A 60 -9.63 16.85 5.43
CA LEU A 60 -10.29 18.14 5.64
C LEU A 60 -11.80 17.98 5.92
N LEU A 61 -12.46 17.03 5.26
CA LEU A 61 -13.91 16.85 5.37
C LEU A 61 -14.33 15.95 6.56
N LEU A 62 -13.57 14.88 6.82
CA LEU A 62 -13.92 13.81 7.76
C LEU A 62 -12.89 13.64 8.90
N GLY A 63 -11.77 14.35 8.83
CA GLY A 63 -10.68 14.29 9.82
C GLY A 63 -9.68 13.15 9.57
N TYR A 64 -8.50 13.27 10.17
CA TYR A 64 -7.41 12.29 10.03
C TYR A 64 -7.75 10.88 10.49
N ARG A 65 -8.62 10.74 11.51
CA ARG A 65 -9.03 9.41 12.03
C ARG A 65 -9.75 8.58 10.97
N ALA A 66 -10.61 9.21 10.17
CA ALA A 66 -11.32 8.55 9.09
C ALA A 66 -10.35 8.11 7.97
N VAL A 67 -9.40 8.97 7.60
CA VAL A 67 -8.37 8.65 6.60
C VAL A 67 -7.49 7.47 7.05
N LEU A 68 -7.05 7.47 8.30
CA LEU A 68 -6.26 6.37 8.86
C LEU A 68 -7.06 5.06 8.92
N ALA A 69 -8.34 5.11 9.28
CA ALA A 69 -9.21 3.92 9.26
C ALA A 69 -9.40 3.38 7.83
N ALA A 70 -9.61 4.25 6.84
CA ALA A 70 -9.71 3.88 5.43
C ALA A 70 -8.40 3.26 4.91
N ALA A 71 -7.24 3.86 5.25
CA ALA A 71 -5.94 3.31 4.91
C ALA A 71 -5.73 1.91 5.53
N ALA A 72 -6.05 1.74 6.81
CA ALA A 72 -5.98 0.44 7.48
C ALA A 72 -6.89 -0.60 6.81
N LEU A 73 -8.11 -0.21 6.41
CA LEU A 73 -9.03 -1.07 5.67
C LEU A 73 -8.44 -1.51 4.32
N PHE A 74 -7.85 -0.61 3.55
CA PHE A 74 -7.21 -0.98 2.27
C PHE A 74 -6.03 -1.93 2.45
N TYR A 75 -5.19 -1.72 3.47
CA TYR A 75 -4.12 -2.68 3.80
C TYR A 75 -4.68 -4.05 4.21
N LEU A 76 -5.76 -4.08 5.00
CA LEU A 76 -6.41 -5.34 5.38
C LEU A 76 -7.02 -6.06 4.17
N LEU A 77 -7.69 -5.35 3.27
CA LEU A 77 -8.24 -5.91 2.04
C LEU A 77 -7.14 -6.48 1.15
N SER A 78 -6.02 -5.76 0.98
CA SER A 78 -4.84 -6.24 0.26
C SER A 78 -4.32 -7.56 0.83
N LEU A 79 -4.18 -7.64 2.17
CA LEU A 79 -3.77 -8.86 2.86
C LEU A 79 -4.76 -10.01 2.63
N LEU A 80 -6.06 -9.76 2.77
CA LEU A 80 -7.11 -10.76 2.58
C LEU A 80 -7.14 -11.28 1.14
N ILE A 81 -6.99 -10.40 0.16
CA ILE A 81 -6.88 -10.76 -1.26
C ILE A 81 -5.68 -11.70 -1.42
N VAL A 82 -4.48 -11.27 -1.07
CA VAL A 82 -3.27 -12.10 -1.24
C VAL A 82 -3.37 -13.44 -0.50
N TRP A 83 -3.96 -13.45 0.71
CA TRP A 83 -4.15 -14.68 1.48
C TRP A 83 -5.13 -15.66 0.82
N ARG A 84 -6.10 -15.16 0.06
CA ARG A 84 -7.08 -15.97 -0.69
C ARG A 84 -6.59 -16.40 -2.07
N PHE A 85 -5.49 -15.84 -2.58
CA PHE A 85 -4.89 -16.28 -3.85
C PHE A 85 -3.95 -17.48 -3.60
N PRO A 86 -4.32 -18.72 -3.99
CA PRO A 86 -3.48 -19.89 -3.75
C PRO A 86 -2.18 -19.81 -4.55
N LYS A 87 -1.06 -20.18 -3.92
CA LYS A 87 0.28 -20.25 -4.52
C LYS A 87 0.39 -21.25 -5.69
N THR A 88 -0.66 -22.04 -5.96
CA THR A 88 -0.62 -23.26 -6.77
C THR A 88 -0.94 -23.08 -8.27
N ALA A 89 -1.28 -21.89 -8.74
CA ALA A 89 -1.72 -21.70 -10.13
C ALA A 89 -0.57 -21.49 -11.15
N TYR A 90 0.71 -21.62 -10.77
CA TYR A 90 1.85 -21.18 -11.61
C TYR A 90 3.15 -22.00 -11.44
N THR A 91 3.06 -23.33 -11.34
CA THR A 91 4.13 -24.19 -11.90
C THR A 91 3.87 -24.41 -13.37
#